data_AF-A0AAW1LY00-F1
#
_entry.id   AF-A0AAW1LY00-F1
#
_cell.length_a   1.000
_cell.length_b   1.000
_cell.length_c   1.000
_cell.angle_alpha   90.00
_cell.angle_beta   90.00
_cell.angle_gamma   90.00
#
_symmetry.space_group_name_H-M   'P 1'
#
loop_
_entity.id
_entity.type
_entity.pdbx_description
1 polymer ?
#
loop_
_entity_poly.entity_id
_entity_poly.type
_entity_poly.pdbx_seq_one_letter_code
_entity_poly.pdbx_strand_id
1 'polypeptide(L)'
;MERMLCSTLSQNSTHLFSMEINESVYIYKNPITLYLTKSDIRQMFRYKWLNISMLQLWGSFLHDVGTSLGVSKVVGYLCPERLSSYVHDPVEMKKYVSHALKIQENKKYVMGAFFEMNHWMLVVFCPKDDIAYIFESDQKTKKTLAIKDHLPVIWKLFDVVCGRRLPSKKNILEIKMINVSDLCLFYFNVLF
;
A
#
# COMPACT_ATOMS: atom_id res chain seq x y z
N MET A 1 -12.09 -16.24 9.34
CA MET A 1 -10.91 -15.56 8.77
C MET A 1 -11.03 -15.66 7.24
N GLU A 2 -12.09 -15.13 6.64
CA GLU A 2 -12.53 -15.60 5.31
C GLU A 2 -13.00 -14.54 4.30
N ARG A 3 -12.82 -13.22 4.54
CA ARG A 3 -13.16 -12.19 3.53
C ARG A 3 -12.26 -10.96 3.58
N MET A 4 -10.95 -11.15 3.42
CA MET A 4 -10.00 -10.04 3.20
C MET A 4 -9.43 -9.98 1.78
N LEU A 5 -9.64 -11.02 0.96
CA LEU A 5 -9.27 -11.01 -0.45
C LEU A 5 -10.37 -10.36 -1.28
N CYS A 6 -9.97 -9.62 -2.31
CA CYS A 6 -10.84 -9.07 -3.33
C CYS A 6 -11.78 -10.18 -3.81
N SER A 7 -13.09 -10.01 -3.61
CA SER A 7 -14.05 -11.01 -4.05
C SER A 7 -14.11 -10.98 -5.58
N THR A 8 -13.42 -11.91 -6.23
CA THR A 8 -13.83 -12.37 -7.56
C THR A 8 -15.23 -12.97 -7.37
N LEU A 9 -16.26 -12.16 -7.65
CA LEU A 9 -17.64 -12.52 -7.33
C LEU A 9 -18.16 -13.55 -8.34
N SER A 10 -18.73 -14.61 -7.76
CA SER A 10 -19.67 -15.48 -8.44
C SER A 10 -20.89 -14.67 -8.89
N GLN A 11 -21.51 -15.12 -9.99
CA GLN A 11 -22.51 -14.43 -10.80
C GLN A 11 -23.89 -14.18 -10.15
N ASN A 12 -23.98 -13.90 -8.84
CA ASN A 12 -25.25 -13.54 -8.18
C ASN A 12 -25.21 -12.12 -7.58
N SER A 13 -25.53 -11.14 -8.42
CA SER A 13 -26.36 -9.97 -8.10
C SER A 13 -26.18 -9.25 -6.74
N THR A 14 -24.99 -8.68 -6.45
CA THR A 14 -24.81 -7.73 -5.32
C THR A 14 -23.79 -6.58 -5.55
N HIS A 15 -23.45 -6.25 -6.80
CA HIS A 15 -22.61 -5.08 -7.09
C HIS A 15 -23.44 -3.79 -7.05
N LEU A 16 -22.96 -2.77 -6.33
CA LEU A 16 -23.60 -1.46 -6.28
C LEU A 16 -23.09 -0.55 -7.41
N PHE A 17 -21.77 -0.52 -7.61
CA PHE A 17 -21.14 0.15 -8.75
C PHE A 17 -19.74 -0.44 -9.01
N SER A 18 -19.23 -0.21 -10.21
CA SER A 18 -17.85 -0.54 -10.59
C SER A 18 -17.17 0.69 -11.15
N MET A 19 -15.86 0.79 -10.98
CA MET A 19 -15.04 1.83 -11.60
C MET A 19 -13.71 1.26 -12.08
N GLU A 20 -13.15 1.84 -13.13
CA GLU A 20 -11.80 1.52 -13.56
C GLU A 20 -10.82 2.43 -12.82
N ILE A 21 -9.83 1.81 -12.18
CA ILE A 21 -8.68 2.52 -11.61
C ILE A 21 -7.60 2.57 -12.68
N ASN A 22 -7.21 3.80 -13.04
CA ASN A 22 -6.16 4.05 -14.02
C ASN A 22 -4.82 3.46 -13.56
N GLU A 23 -4.04 2.93 -14.50
CA GLU A 23 -2.68 2.43 -14.29
C GLU A 23 -1.74 3.48 -13.68
N SER A 24 -2.05 4.77 -13.86
CA SER A 24 -1.31 5.89 -13.26
C SER A 24 -1.40 5.94 -11.74
N VAL A 25 -2.43 5.33 -11.14
CA VAL A 25 -2.66 5.34 -9.69
C VAL A 25 -1.82 4.26 -9.02
N TYR A 26 -2.03 3.01 -9.42
CA TYR A 26 -1.33 1.85 -8.90
C TYR A 26 -0.58 1.23 -10.06
N ILE A 27 0.72 1.47 -10.13
CA ILE A 27 1.59 0.96 -11.19
C ILE A 27 1.32 -0.54 -11.40
N TYR A 28 0.60 -0.84 -12.48
CA TYR A 28 0.08 -2.16 -12.82
C TYR A 28 0.10 -2.31 -14.35
N LYS A 29 0.17 -3.55 -14.83
CA LYS A 29 0.28 -3.85 -16.27
C LYS A 29 -1.04 -3.71 -17.06
N ASN A 30 -2.16 -3.46 -16.37
CA ASN A 30 -3.53 -3.44 -16.87
C ASN A 30 -4.40 -2.57 -15.94
N PRO A 31 -5.49 -1.96 -16.43
CA PRO A 31 -6.47 -1.29 -15.58
C PRO A 31 -7.08 -2.25 -14.57
N ILE A 32 -7.33 -1.77 -13.34
CA ILE A 32 -8.00 -2.56 -12.29
C ILE A 32 -9.48 -2.15 -12.28
N THR A 33 -10.38 -3.08 -12.54
CA THR A 33 -11.81 -2.85 -12.31
C THR A 33 -12.12 -3.08 -10.83
N LEU A 34 -12.41 -1.99 -10.12
CA LEU A 34 -12.87 -2.03 -8.75
C LEU A 34 -14.38 -2.30 -8.73
N TYR A 35 -14.79 -3.31 -7.98
CA TYR A 35 -16.20 -3.61 -7.73
C TYR A 35 -16.53 -3.29 -6.28
N LEU A 36 -17.56 -2.46 -6.08
CA LEU A 36 -18.01 -2.06 -4.76
C LEU A 36 -19.41 -2.57 -4.49
N THR A 37 -19.57 -3.18 -3.33
CA THR A 37 -20.83 -3.74 -2.83
C THR A 37 -21.39 -2.86 -1.71
N LYS A 38 -22.66 -3.06 -1.38
CA LYS A 38 -23.27 -2.44 -0.19
C LYS A 38 -22.53 -2.82 1.10
N SER A 39 -21.88 -3.99 1.16
CA SER A 39 -21.12 -4.42 2.32
C SER A 39 -19.88 -3.54 2.53
N ASP A 40 -19.17 -3.21 1.45
CA ASP A 40 -17.93 -2.42 1.50
C ASP A 40 -18.22 -1.01 2.02
N ILE A 41 -19.27 -0.38 1.51
CA ILE A 41 -19.73 0.92 1.98
C ILE A 41 -20.16 0.86 3.45
N ARG A 42 -20.87 -0.20 3.86
CA ARG A 42 -21.28 -0.37 5.26
C ARG A 42 -20.10 -0.57 6.21
N GLN A 43 -18.94 -1.04 5.74
CA GLN A 43 -17.74 -1.15 6.59
C GLN A 43 -17.23 0.24 7.01
N MET A 44 -17.25 1.22 6.10
CA MET A 44 -16.88 2.61 6.42
C MET A 44 -17.71 3.17 7.58
N PHE A 45 -19.03 2.98 7.55
CA PHE A 45 -19.94 3.56 8.55
C PHE A 45 -20.05 2.78 9.86
N ARG A 46 -19.31 1.67 10.01
CA ARG A 46 -19.46 0.76 11.17
C ARG A 46 -18.19 0.63 12.00
N TYR A 47 -17.22 1.52 11.80
CA TYR A 47 -15.90 1.42 12.45
C TYR A 47 -15.26 0.03 12.27
N LYS A 48 -15.61 -0.65 11.15
CA LYS A 48 -15.02 -1.92 10.77
C LYS A 48 -13.75 -1.65 9.98
N TRP A 49 -12.86 -2.63 9.95
CA TRP A 49 -11.65 -2.51 9.15
C TRP A 49 -12.03 -2.40 7.69
N LEU A 50 -11.39 -1.47 7.00
CA LEU A 50 -11.56 -1.35 5.56
C LEU A 50 -10.96 -2.58 4.89
N ASN A 51 -11.71 -3.10 3.92
CA ASN A 51 -11.19 -4.07 3.00
C ASN A 51 -10.31 -3.41 1.91
N ILE A 52 -9.66 -4.26 1.12
CA ILE A 52 -8.76 -3.86 0.03
C ILE A 52 -9.47 -2.92 -0.96
N SER A 53 -10.72 -3.22 -1.33
CA SER A 53 -11.49 -2.43 -2.29
C SER A 53 -11.69 -0.99 -1.83
N MET A 54 -11.96 -0.79 -0.55
CA MET A 54 -12.11 0.55 0.04
C MET A 54 -10.78 1.31 0.08
N LEU A 55 -9.66 0.63 0.37
CA LEU A 55 -8.33 1.25 0.33
C LEU A 55 -7.92 1.63 -1.09
N GLN A 56 -8.26 0.81 -2.08
CA GLN A 56 -8.05 1.10 -3.50
C GLN A 56 -8.88 2.30 -3.97
N LEU A 57 -10.14 2.40 -3.55
CA LEU A 57 -10.99 3.57 -3.80
C LEU A 57 -10.36 4.84 -3.21
N TRP A 58 -9.96 4.77 -1.93
CA TRP A 58 -9.40 5.92 -1.23
C TRP A 58 -8.09 6.41 -1.84
N GLY A 59 -7.17 5.49 -2.18
CA GLY A 59 -5.92 5.89 -2.82
C GLY A 59 -6.12 6.44 -4.24
N SER A 60 -7.14 5.97 -4.97
CA SER A 60 -7.54 6.56 -6.25
C SER A 60 -8.05 7.99 -6.08
N PHE A 61 -8.92 8.22 -5.10
CA PHE A 61 -9.39 9.56 -4.75
C PHE A 61 -8.23 10.50 -4.36
N LEU A 62 -7.31 10.03 -3.50
CA LEU A 62 -6.14 10.82 -3.12
C LEU A 62 -5.21 11.12 -4.30
N HIS A 63 -5.08 10.19 -5.26
CA HIS A 63 -4.32 10.43 -6.47
C HIS A 63 -4.93 11.53 -7.34
N ASP A 64 -6.25 11.52 -7.52
CA ASP A 64 -6.96 12.52 -8.33
C ASP A 64 -6.88 13.91 -7.69
N VAL A 65 -7.13 13.99 -6.38
CA VAL A 65 -6.94 15.22 -5.60
C VAL A 65 -5.46 15.66 -5.65
N GLY A 66 -4.53 14.74 -5.48
CA GLY A 66 -3.10 15.02 -5.59
C GLY A 66 -2.71 15.54 -6.97
N THR A 67 -3.38 15.07 -8.03
CA THR A 67 -3.13 15.53 -9.40
C THR A 67 -3.65 16.94 -9.62
N SER A 68 -4.86 17.25 -9.15
CA SER A 68 -5.40 18.61 -9.24
C SER A 68 -4.57 19.62 -8.44
N LEU A 69 -3.96 19.20 -7.33
CA LEU A 69 -3.08 20.01 -6.49
C LEU A 69 -1.59 19.96 -6.92
N GLY A 70 -1.22 19.20 -7.94
CA GLY A 70 0.17 19.03 -8.40
C GLY A 70 1.07 18.18 -7.49
N VAL A 71 0.53 17.62 -6.41
CA VAL A 71 1.21 16.74 -5.44
C VAL A 71 1.49 15.35 -6.04
N SER A 72 0.73 14.91 -7.04
CA SER A 72 0.93 13.59 -7.67
C SER A 72 2.30 13.45 -8.34
N LYS A 73 3.03 14.54 -8.61
CA LYS A 73 4.43 14.48 -9.06
C LYS A 73 5.40 14.03 -7.96
N VAL A 74 5.04 14.27 -6.71
CA VAL A 74 5.87 14.02 -5.51
C VAL A 74 5.51 12.70 -4.84
N VAL A 75 4.23 12.32 -4.88
CA VAL A 75 3.69 11.13 -4.20
C VAL A 75 3.31 10.05 -5.19
N GLY A 76 3.67 8.80 -4.88
CA GLY A 76 3.28 7.58 -5.57
C GLY A 76 2.58 6.60 -4.65
N TYR A 77 1.85 5.63 -5.21
CA TYR A 77 1.06 4.68 -4.44
C TYR A 77 1.37 3.23 -4.83
N LEU A 78 1.29 2.33 -3.85
CA LEU A 78 1.36 0.89 -4.04
C LEU A 78 -0.04 0.29 -3.92
N CYS A 79 -0.33 -0.73 -4.73
CA CYS A 79 -1.63 -1.41 -4.72
C CYS A 79 -1.80 -2.20 -3.42
N PRO A 80 -2.84 -1.92 -2.61
CA PRO A 80 -3.11 -2.66 -1.37
C PRO A 80 -3.27 -4.17 -1.60
N GLU A 81 -3.89 -4.57 -2.72
CA GLU A 81 -4.07 -5.98 -3.08
C GLU A 81 -2.74 -6.70 -3.28
N ARG A 82 -1.79 -6.08 -3.99
CA ARG A 82 -0.47 -6.66 -4.23
C ARG A 82 0.42 -6.65 -2.99
N LEU A 83 0.25 -5.66 -2.11
CA LEU A 83 0.93 -5.68 -0.81
C LEU A 83 0.37 -6.80 0.07
N SER A 84 -0.94 -7.00 0.06
CA SER A 84 -1.61 -8.04 0.84
C SER A 84 -1.27 -9.47 0.39
N SER A 85 -0.78 -9.64 -0.85
CA SER A 85 -0.37 -10.96 -1.33
C SER A 85 0.80 -11.54 -0.54
N TYR A 86 1.50 -10.76 0.30
CA TYR A 86 2.62 -11.27 1.12
C TYR A 86 2.26 -12.48 1.98
N VAL A 87 1.00 -12.60 2.41
CA VAL A 87 0.51 -13.73 3.22
C VAL A 87 0.62 -15.06 2.48
N HIS A 88 0.43 -15.03 1.16
CA HIS A 88 0.36 -16.22 0.32
C HIS A 88 1.57 -16.37 -0.61
N ASP A 89 2.10 -15.24 -1.08
CA ASP A 89 3.25 -15.16 -1.97
C ASP A 89 4.12 -13.93 -1.63
N PRO A 90 5.01 -14.05 -0.62
CA PRO A 90 5.92 -12.99 -0.27
C PRO A 90 6.95 -12.72 -1.37
N VAL A 91 7.27 -13.69 -2.23
CA VAL A 91 8.24 -13.49 -3.32
C VAL A 91 7.65 -12.56 -4.36
N GLU A 92 6.40 -12.79 -4.76
CA GLU A 92 5.72 -11.94 -5.74
C GLU A 92 5.43 -10.54 -5.19
N MET A 93 5.04 -10.42 -3.91
CA MET A 93 4.92 -9.11 -3.26
C MET A 93 6.24 -8.33 -3.34
N LYS A 94 7.38 -8.96 -3.00
CA LYS A 94 8.69 -8.30 -3.05
C LYS A 94 9.06 -7.85 -4.48
N LYS A 95 8.80 -8.70 -5.48
CA LYS A 95 9.03 -8.36 -6.90
C LYS A 95 8.16 -7.17 -7.31
N TYR A 96 6.87 -7.22 -7.01
CA TYR A 96 5.93 -6.14 -7.29
C TYR A 96 6.40 -4.81 -6.70
N VAL A 97 6.70 -4.78 -5.40
CA VAL A 97 7.12 -3.54 -4.73
C VAL A 97 8.41 -3.02 -5.35
N SER A 98 9.42 -3.87 -5.57
CA SER A 98 10.69 -3.43 -6.16
C SER A 98 10.53 -2.82 -7.56
N HIS A 99 9.66 -3.40 -8.40
CA HIS A 99 9.37 -2.89 -9.73
C HIS A 99 8.54 -1.60 -9.69
N ALA A 100 7.55 -1.53 -8.79
CA ALA A 100 6.75 -0.33 -8.59
C ALA A 100 7.61 0.85 -8.11
N LEU A 101 8.61 0.60 -7.25
CA LEU A 101 9.59 1.61 -6.83
C LEU A 101 10.47 2.05 -8.00
N LYS A 102 10.89 1.15 -8.89
CA LYS A 102 11.64 1.52 -10.10
C LYS A 102 10.85 2.48 -10.99
N ILE A 103 9.60 2.16 -11.27
CA ILE A 103 8.74 3.01 -12.11
C ILE A 103 8.48 4.37 -11.43
N GLN A 104 8.44 4.38 -10.10
CA GLN A 104 8.18 5.58 -9.30
C GLN A 104 9.47 6.19 -8.70
N GLU A 105 10.65 5.92 -9.26
CA GLU A 105 11.94 6.33 -8.67
C GLU A 105 12.10 7.86 -8.56
N ASN A 106 11.36 8.60 -9.38
CA ASN A 106 11.35 10.06 -9.37
C ASN A 106 10.46 10.65 -8.26
N LYS A 107 9.54 9.86 -7.69
CA LYS A 107 8.70 10.29 -6.57
C LYS A 107 9.55 10.48 -5.32
N LYS A 108 9.16 11.44 -4.48
CA LYS A 108 9.79 11.64 -3.17
C LYS A 108 9.29 10.61 -2.16
N TYR A 109 8.00 10.29 -2.22
CA TYR A 109 7.34 9.35 -1.33
C TYR A 109 6.53 8.35 -2.15
N VAL A 110 6.71 7.05 -1.89
CA VAL A 110 5.87 5.98 -2.44
C VAL A 110 5.22 5.26 -1.28
N MET A 111 3.90 5.29 -1.20
CA MET A 111 3.15 4.86 -0.01
C MET A 111 2.23 3.68 -0.29
N GLY A 112 2.08 2.79 0.68
CA GLY A 112 1.21 1.62 0.58
C GLY A 112 0.61 1.22 1.92
N ALA A 113 -0.66 0.83 1.90
CA ALA A 113 -1.31 0.20 3.05
C ALA A 113 -0.86 -1.27 3.12
N PHE A 114 -0.24 -1.64 4.23
CA PHE A 114 0.21 -3.00 4.51
C PHE A 114 -0.63 -3.57 5.65
N PHE A 115 -1.06 -4.82 5.51
CA PHE A 115 -1.88 -5.49 6.51
C PHE A 115 -1.09 -6.61 7.15
N GLU A 116 -0.91 -6.58 8.45
CA GLU A 116 -0.21 -7.65 9.18
C GLU A 116 -0.74 -7.73 10.60
N MET A 117 -0.73 -8.93 11.19
CA MET A 117 -1.16 -9.15 12.58
C MET A 117 -2.50 -8.51 12.89
N ASN A 118 -3.45 -8.60 11.96
CA ASN A 118 -4.78 -8.04 12.18
C ASN A 118 -4.74 -6.51 12.40
N HIS A 119 -3.88 -5.82 11.64
CA HIS A 119 -3.73 -4.38 11.72
C HIS A 119 -3.30 -3.80 10.37
N TRP A 120 -3.86 -2.65 10.01
CA TRP A 120 -3.42 -1.86 8.86
C TRP A 120 -2.34 -0.87 9.30
N MET A 121 -1.25 -0.83 8.56
CA MET A 121 -0.17 0.12 8.73
C MET A 121 0.16 0.81 7.41
N LEU A 122 0.81 1.96 7.52
CA LEU A 122 1.29 2.68 6.35
C LEU A 122 2.79 2.48 6.22
N VAL A 123 3.22 1.98 5.06
CA VAL A 123 4.62 1.91 4.69
C VAL A 123 4.91 2.98 3.65
N VAL A 124 5.94 3.79 3.89
CA VAL A 124 6.37 4.87 2.98
C VAL A 124 7.83 4.65 2.61
N PHE A 125 8.09 4.48 1.33
CA PHE A 125 9.42 4.39 0.75
C PHE A 125 9.86 5.77 0.27
N CYS A 126 11.09 6.16 0.57
CA CYS A 126 11.76 7.35 0.04
C CYS A 126 12.92 6.91 -0.86
N PRO A 127 12.68 6.64 -2.16
CA PRO A 127 13.66 6.00 -3.04
C PRO A 127 14.99 6.75 -3.16
N LYS A 128 14.96 8.08 -3.08
CA LYS A 128 16.13 8.96 -3.20
C LYS A 128 16.99 9.04 -1.95
N ASP A 129 16.37 8.79 -0.78
CA ASP A 129 17.03 8.95 0.52
C ASP A 129 17.50 7.60 1.08
N ASP A 130 17.13 6.48 0.45
CA ASP A 130 17.36 5.13 0.96
C ASP A 130 16.77 4.91 2.38
N ILE A 131 15.57 5.47 2.60
CA ILE A 131 14.80 5.37 3.85
C ILE A 131 13.43 4.74 3.59
N ALA A 132 12.99 3.88 4.51
CA ALA A 132 11.61 3.42 4.61
C ALA A 132 11.03 3.80 5.99
N TYR A 133 9.82 4.34 5.99
CA TYR A 133 9.05 4.62 7.20
C TYR A 133 7.94 3.58 7.34
N ILE A 134 7.78 3.05 8.54
CA ILE A 134 6.61 2.27 8.94
C ILE A 134 5.86 3.11 9.96
N PHE A 135 4.66 3.53 9.61
CA PHE A 135 3.76 4.20 10.52
C PHE A 135 2.79 3.17 11.09
N GLU A 136 2.89 2.97 12.40
CA GLU A 136 2.19 1.93 13.14
C GLU A 136 1.55 2.56 14.39
N SER A 137 0.25 2.36 14.51
CA SER A 137 -0.58 2.91 15.59
C SER A 137 -0.63 2.00 16.82
N ASP A 138 -0.47 0.68 16.67
CA ASP A 138 -0.37 -0.25 17.79
C ASP A 138 1.08 -0.39 18.27
N GLN A 139 1.35 0.01 19.51
CA GLN A 139 2.68 -0.11 20.11
C GLN A 139 3.08 -1.56 20.42
N LYS A 140 2.11 -2.45 20.62
CA LYS A 140 2.36 -3.84 21.02
C LYS A 140 2.90 -4.68 19.86
N THR A 141 2.47 -4.39 18.63
CA THR A 141 2.86 -5.13 17.42
C THR A 141 4.24 -4.75 16.90
N LYS A 142 4.79 -3.59 17.28
CA LYS A 142 6.04 -3.02 16.73
C LYS A 142 7.23 -3.97 16.76
N LYS A 143 7.34 -4.86 17.74
CA LYS A 143 8.49 -5.76 17.89
C LYS A 143 8.40 -7.01 17.02
N THR A 144 7.24 -7.31 16.45
CA THR A 144 6.93 -8.58 15.80
C THR A 144 6.50 -8.45 14.33
N LEU A 145 6.63 -7.26 13.74
CA LEU A 145 6.23 -7.01 12.35
C LEU A 145 7.22 -7.65 11.36
N ALA A 146 6.77 -8.65 10.61
CA ALA A 146 7.54 -9.34 9.59
C ALA A 146 7.88 -8.44 8.39
N ILE A 147 7.11 -7.36 8.14
CA ILE A 147 7.46 -6.40 7.08
C ILE A 147 8.88 -5.84 7.23
N LYS A 148 9.39 -5.72 8.46
CA LYS A 148 10.76 -5.27 8.74
C LYS A 148 11.82 -6.17 8.11
N ASP A 149 11.56 -7.47 8.04
CA ASP A 149 12.47 -8.44 7.46
C ASP A 149 12.36 -8.47 5.93
N HIS A 150 11.21 -8.05 5.39
CA HIS A 150 10.99 -7.95 3.95
C HIS A 150 11.58 -6.67 3.35
N LEU A 151 11.55 -5.55 4.06
CA LEU A 151 12.02 -4.24 3.57
C LEU A 151 13.47 -4.25 3.02
N PRO A 152 14.48 -4.82 3.71
CA PRO A 152 15.83 -4.91 3.18
C PRO A 152 15.93 -5.73 1.88
N VAL A 153 15.12 -6.79 1.77
CA VAL A 153 15.10 -7.65 0.57
C VAL A 153 14.45 -6.90 -0.59
N ILE A 154 13.34 -6.19 -0.34
CA ILE A 154 12.68 -5.33 -1.33
C ILE A 154 13.66 -4.28 -1.84
N TRP A 155 14.40 -3.62 -0.95
CA TRP A 155 15.36 -2.58 -1.31
C TRP A 155 16.52 -3.11 -2.16
N LYS A 156 17.06 -4.28 -1.78
CA LYS A 156 18.09 -4.95 -2.57
C LYS A 156 17.60 -5.31 -3.97
N LEU A 157 16.35 -5.77 -4.11
CA LEU A 157 15.75 -6.03 -5.43
C LEU A 157 15.55 -4.74 -6.22
N PHE A 158 15.10 -3.67 -5.56
CA PHE A 158 14.94 -2.35 -6.16
C PHE A 158 16.29 -1.82 -6.70
N ASP A 159 17.38 -1.96 -5.94
CA ASP A 159 18.73 -1.61 -6.39
C ASP A 159 19.14 -2.35 -7.65
N VAL A 160 18.94 -3.68 -7.66
CA VAL A 160 19.25 -4.53 -8.82
C VAL A 160 18.44 -4.09 -10.04
N VAL A 161 17.14 -3.88 -9.89
CA VAL A 161 16.25 -3.46 -10.99
C VAL A 161 16.59 -2.06 -11.50
N CYS A 162 17.11 -1.18 -10.64
CA CYS A 162 17.59 0.14 -11.04
C CYS A 162 18.99 0.14 -11.66
N GLY A 163 19.72 -0.97 -11.62
CA GLY A 163 21.14 -1.01 -11.98
C GLY A 163 22.02 -0.21 -11.01
N ARG A 164 21.53 0.08 -9.78
CA ARG A 164 22.32 0.72 -8.74
C ARG A 164 23.38 -0.27 -8.25
N ARG A 165 24.57 0.25 -7.88
CA ARG A 165 25.58 -0.60 -7.22
C ARG A 165 24.97 -1.14 -5.93
N LEU A 166 25.08 -2.45 -5.73
CA LEU A 166 24.64 -3.08 -4.50
C LEU A 166 25.31 -2.38 -3.32
N PRO A 167 24.55 -2.04 -2.27
CA PRO A 167 25.09 -1.28 -1.15
C PRO A 167 26.26 -2.04 -0.51
N SER A 168 27.37 -1.31 -0.29
CA SER A 168 28.39 -1.76 0.67
C SER A 168 27.75 -1.84 2.06
N LYS A 169 28.38 -2.50 3.04
CA LYS A 169 27.87 -2.60 4.44
C LYS A 169 27.44 -1.25 5.07
N LYS A 170 27.82 -0.09 4.49
CA LYS A 170 27.47 1.26 4.94
C LYS A 170 26.18 1.86 4.34
N ASN A 171 25.60 1.30 3.28
CA ASN A 171 24.39 1.85 2.61
C ASN A 171 23.17 0.96 2.85
N ILE A 172 22.92 0.61 4.12
CA ILE A 172 21.77 -0.21 4.50
C ILE A 172 20.53 0.70 4.53
N LEU A 173 19.41 0.23 3.98
CA LEU A 173 18.10 0.88 4.11
C LEU A 173 17.85 1.30 5.57
N GLU A 174 17.63 2.59 5.79
CA GLU A 174 17.21 3.07 7.11
C GLU A 174 15.71 2.80 7.30
N ILE A 175 15.34 2.05 8.35
CA ILE A 175 13.94 1.77 8.67
C ILE A 175 13.53 2.58 9.90
N LYS A 176 12.61 3.52 9.71
CA LYS A 176 12.07 4.38 10.78
C LYS A 176 10.67 3.96 11.16
N MET A 177 10.46 3.63 12.44
CA MET A 177 9.14 3.36 13.00
C MET A 177 8.56 4.64 13.58
N ILE A 178 7.43 5.09 13.05
CA ILE A 178 6.72 6.27 13.57
C ILE A 178 5.50 5.81 14.36
N ASN A 179 5.40 6.30 15.59
CA ASN A 179 4.21 6.13 16.41
C ASN A 179 3.20 7.21 16.08
N VAL A 180 1.97 6.79 15.93
CA VAL A 180 0.88 7.62 15.49
C VAL A 180 -0.33 7.03 16.17
N SER A 181 -0.70 7.60 17.32
CA SER A 181 -1.88 7.22 18.10
C SER A 181 -3.13 7.11 17.24
N ASP A 182 -3.15 7.84 16.12
CA ASP A 182 -4.30 8.01 15.28
C ASP A 182 -4.06 7.67 13.80
N LEU A 183 -2.99 7.00 13.33
CA LEU A 183 -2.87 6.76 11.86
C LEU A 183 -3.83 5.72 11.29
N CYS A 184 -4.21 4.70 12.08
CA CYS A 184 -5.41 3.93 11.74
C CYS A 184 -6.60 4.88 11.60
N LEU A 185 -6.79 5.78 12.58
CA LEU A 185 -7.83 6.81 12.51
C LEU A 185 -7.60 7.86 11.40
N PHE A 186 -6.39 8.14 10.91
CA PHE A 186 -6.12 9.23 9.95
C PHE A 186 -6.34 8.76 8.50
N TYR A 187 -6.26 7.46 8.24
CA TYR A 187 -6.90 6.86 7.07
C TYR A 187 -8.44 6.81 7.19
N PHE A 188 -9.01 6.92 8.40
CA PHE A 188 -10.43 6.65 8.67
C PHE A 188 -11.26 7.83 9.25
N ASN A 189 -10.68 9.00 9.55
CA ASN A 189 -11.31 10.19 10.15
C ASN A 189 -11.09 11.47 9.31
N VAL A 190 -10.64 11.38 8.06
CA VAL A 190 -10.75 12.53 7.12
C VAL A 190 -12.20 12.66 6.59
N LEU A 191 -13.13 11.88 7.12
CA LEU A 191 -14.55 12.11 6.98
C LEU A 191 -15.19 12.14 8.38
N PHE A 192 -15.62 13.36 8.74
CA PHE A 192 -16.31 13.83 9.95
C PHE A 192 -15.42 14.36 11.07
#